data_AF-A0A9P0MHJ4-F1
#
_entry.id   AF-A0A9P0MHJ4-F1
#
_cell.length_a   1.000
_cell.length_b   1.000
_cell.length_c   1.000
_cell.angle_alpha   90.00
_cell.angle_beta   90.00
_cell.angle_gamma   90.00
#
_symmetry.space_group_name_H-M   'P 1'
#
loop_
_entity.id
_entity.type
_entity.pdbx_description
1 polymer ?
#
loop_
_entity_poly.entity_id
_entity_poly.type
_entity_poly.pdbx_seq_one_letter_code
_entity_poly.pdbx_strand_id
1 'polypeptide(L)'
;MTLLYFIFQHLMSGWLLDYSYKCQPVDYSRNPTAMRMANLCWWYYISKLTEFMDTLFFVLRKKDNQITLLHLYHHSLTPIETWVCVKFLAGGHGTFSNLVNNLVHIIMYTYYMLSAMGPQYQKYLWWKQHLTTLQLAQFTIVFFHSAQVLFFDCGYPKLIAAFLLVHSIIFFALFFDFYQKAYNKEKEKKKLQKLQ
;
A
#
# COMPACT_ATOMS: atom_id res chain seq x y z
N MET A 1 -0.24 1.64 -16.51
CA MET A 1 0.59 0.65 -17.25
C MET A 1 1.63 -0.03 -16.35
N THR A 2 2.31 0.71 -15.47
CA THR A 2 3.32 0.20 -14.52
C THR A 2 2.80 -0.73 -13.41
N LEU A 3 1.62 -0.47 -12.83
CA LEU A 3 1.09 -1.30 -11.73
C LEU A 3 0.63 -2.70 -12.17
N LEU A 4 -0.01 -2.80 -13.35
CA LEU A 4 -0.38 -4.10 -13.94
C LEU A 4 0.87 -4.93 -14.24
N TYR A 5 1.93 -4.28 -14.75
CA TYR A 5 3.22 -4.92 -14.91
C TYR A 5 3.76 -5.42 -13.57
N PHE A 6 3.76 -4.61 -12.50
CA PHE A 6 4.21 -5.07 -11.18
C PHE A 6 3.41 -6.25 -10.64
N ILE A 7 2.09 -6.28 -10.80
CA ILE A 7 1.26 -7.42 -10.37
C ILE A 7 1.65 -8.67 -11.15
N PHE A 8 1.71 -8.58 -12.47
CA PHE A 8 2.13 -9.70 -13.31
C PHE A 8 3.51 -10.22 -12.92
N GLN A 9 4.46 -9.31 -12.66
CA GLN A 9 5.79 -9.68 -12.20
C GLN A 9 5.75 -10.36 -10.82
N HIS A 10 4.98 -9.87 -9.84
CA HIS A 10 4.88 -10.50 -8.51
C HIS A 10 4.29 -11.91 -8.61
N LEU A 11 3.23 -12.08 -9.41
CA LEU A 11 2.59 -13.37 -9.65
C LEU A 11 3.58 -14.37 -10.27
N MET A 12 4.23 -13.96 -11.37
CA MET A 12 5.16 -14.82 -12.10
C MET A 12 6.53 -15.00 -11.44
N SER A 13 6.86 -14.23 -10.39
CA SER A 13 8.11 -14.38 -9.64
C SER A 13 7.95 -15.19 -8.35
N GLY A 14 6.75 -15.73 -8.10
CA GLY A 14 6.54 -16.63 -6.96
C GLY A 14 5.07 -16.81 -6.59
N TRP A 15 4.31 -15.72 -6.41
CA TRP A 15 2.99 -15.77 -5.77
C TRP A 15 1.93 -16.60 -6.52
N LEU A 16 2.08 -16.81 -7.82
CA LEU A 16 1.16 -17.65 -8.59
C LEU A 16 1.54 -19.15 -8.57
N LEU A 17 2.82 -19.48 -8.40
CA LEU A 17 3.35 -20.81 -8.71
C LEU A 17 4.06 -21.47 -7.51
N ASP A 18 5.01 -20.76 -6.90
CA ASP A 18 6.03 -21.38 -6.04
C ASP A 18 5.95 -20.92 -4.57
N TYR A 19 5.39 -19.74 -4.30
CA TYR A 19 5.41 -19.16 -2.95
C TYR A 19 4.33 -19.75 -2.03
N SER A 20 4.73 -20.00 -0.79
CA SER A 20 3.81 -20.36 0.30
C SER A 20 3.13 -19.12 0.86
N TYR A 21 1.79 -19.14 0.89
CA TYR A 21 0.98 -18.11 1.57
C TYR A 21 0.99 -18.22 3.10
N LYS A 22 1.68 -19.20 3.69
CA LYS A 22 1.79 -19.35 5.15
C LYS A 22 3.07 -18.72 5.69
N CYS A 23 4.21 -19.07 5.11
CA CYS A 23 5.51 -18.56 5.49
C CYS A 23 6.47 -18.79 4.32
N GLN A 24 7.04 -17.70 3.80
CA GLN A 24 7.91 -17.76 2.63
C GLN A 24 9.27 -17.11 2.91
N PRO A 25 10.39 -17.87 2.89
CA PRO A 25 11.73 -17.30 2.99
C PRO A 25 12.08 -16.45 1.77
N VAL A 26 13.11 -15.62 1.95
CA VAL A 26 13.77 -14.94 0.84
C VAL A 26 14.72 -15.92 0.16
N ASP A 27 14.60 -16.06 -1.16
CA ASP A 27 15.56 -16.81 -1.97
C ASP A 27 16.71 -15.87 -2.40
N TYR A 28 17.90 -16.09 -1.85
CA TYR A 28 19.11 -15.31 -2.15
C TYR A 28 19.96 -15.89 -3.29
N SER A 29 19.51 -16.97 -3.93
CA SER A 29 20.21 -17.54 -5.06
C SER A 29 20.12 -16.64 -6.31
N ARG A 30 20.95 -16.92 -7.30
CA ARG A 30 20.98 -16.19 -8.58
C ARG A 30 20.11 -16.84 -9.66
N ASN A 31 19.15 -17.67 -9.27
CA ASN A 31 18.25 -18.28 -10.24
C ASN A 31 17.35 -17.20 -10.89
N PRO A 32 16.81 -17.46 -12.10
CA PRO A 32 16.06 -16.45 -12.84
C PRO A 32 14.84 -15.90 -12.08
N THR A 33 14.11 -16.74 -11.34
CA THR A 33 12.90 -16.35 -10.60
C THR A 33 13.24 -15.48 -9.39
N ALA A 34 14.25 -15.85 -8.61
CA ALA A 34 14.74 -15.09 -7.47
C ALA A 34 15.28 -13.73 -7.90
N MET A 35 16.10 -13.68 -8.95
CA MET A 35 16.62 -12.43 -9.50
C MET A 35 15.51 -11.56 -10.09
N ARG A 36 14.47 -12.16 -10.66
CA ARG A 36 13.28 -11.46 -11.14
C ARG A 36 12.50 -10.80 -9.99
N MET A 37 12.28 -11.52 -8.88
CA MET A 37 11.66 -10.97 -7.67
C MET A 37 12.51 -9.84 -7.08
N ALA A 38 13.83 -10.03 -6.97
CA ALA A 38 14.72 -9.01 -6.42
C ALA A 38 14.74 -7.73 -7.27
N ASN A 39 14.80 -7.87 -8.61
CA ASN A 39 14.69 -6.74 -9.54
C ASN A 39 13.33 -6.03 -9.42
N LEU A 40 12.24 -6.78 -9.24
CA LEU A 40 10.92 -6.21 -9.00
C LEU A 40 10.87 -5.42 -7.68
N CYS A 41 11.47 -5.94 -6.61
CA CYS A 41 11.59 -5.22 -5.34
C CYS A 41 12.37 -3.90 -5.53
N TRP A 42 13.45 -3.92 -6.31
CA TRP A 42 14.20 -2.72 -6.67
C TRP A 42 13.34 -1.69 -7.40
N TRP A 43 12.63 -2.09 -8.46
CA TRP A 43 11.74 -1.18 -9.19
C TRP A 43 10.56 -0.68 -8.35
N TYR A 44 10.08 -1.50 -7.41
CA TYR A 44 9.07 -1.08 -6.45
C TYR A 44 9.61 0.04 -5.54
N TYR A 45 10.84 -0.10 -5.02
CA TYR A 45 11.49 0.97 -4.25
C TYR A 45 11.65 2.26 -5.07
N ILE A 46 12.10 2.16 -6.33
CA ILE A 46 12.17 3.34 -7.21
C ILE A 46 10.80 4.00 -7.36
N SER A 47 9.72 3.22 -7.48
CA SER A 47 8.37 3.80 -7.56
C SER A 47 7.98 4.58 -6.30
N LYS A 48 8.41 4.15 -5.11
CA LYS A 48 8.19 4.89 -3.85
C LYS A 48 8.96 6.21 -3.79
N LEU A 49 10.16 6.26 -4.35
CA LEU A 49 10.88 7.53 -4.52
C LEU A 49 10.15 8.48 -5.47
N THR A 50 9.54 7.96 -6.54
CA THR A 50 8.75 8.81 -7.45
C THR A 50 7.48 9.34 -6.77
N GLU A 51 6.82 8.54 -5.92
CA GLU A 51 5.66 8.97 -5.13
C GLU A 51 6.05 10.03 -4.07
N PHE A 52 7.27 9.97 -3.53
CA PHE A 52 7.76 11.01 -2.61
C PHE A 52 7.82 12.40 -3.29
N MET A 53 8.02 12.46 -4.61
CA MET A 53 8.02 13.70 -5.37
C MET A 53 6.68 14.46 -5.28
N ASP A 54 5.55 13.78 -5.03
CA ASP A 54 4.25 14.42 -4.83
C ASP A 54 4.29 15.43 -3.67
N THR A 55 4.98 15.06 -2.60
CA THR A 55 5.17 15.94 -1.43
C THR A 55 6.01 17.16 -1.79
N LEU A 56 7.10 16.96 -2.55
CA LEU A 56 7.92 18.07 -3.05
C LEU A 56 7.09 19.04 -3.90
N PHE A 57 6.23 18.53 -4.78
CA PHE A 57 5.35 19.37 -5.58
C PHE A 57 4.30 20.11 -4.73
N PHE A 58 3.75 19.51 -3.68
CA PHE A 58 2.81 20.20 -2.78
C PHE A 58 3.47 21.35 -2.03
N VAL A 59 4.70 21.13 -1.52
CA VAL A 59 5.49 22.17 -0.86
C VAL A 59 5.81 23.31 -1.84
N LEU A 60 6.34 22.98 -3.03
CA LEU A 60 6.69 23.98 -4.05
C LEU A 60 5.47 24.79 -4.53
N ARG A 61 4.28 24.17 -4.57
CA ARG A 61 3.02 24.84 -4.97
C ARG A 61 2.28 25.49 -3.80
N LYS A 62 2.83 25.47 -2.58
CA LYS A 62 2.20 25.99 -1.35
C LYS A 62 0.79 25.42 -1.12
N LYS A 63 0.63 24.11 -1.31
CA LYS A 63 -0.62 23.36 -1.11
C LYS A 63 -0.60 22.60 0.21
N ASP A 64 -0.37 23.32 1.30
CA ASP A 64 -0.16 22.74 2.64
C ASP A 64 -1.38 21.95 3.15
N ASN A 65 -2.58 22.29 2.66
CA ASN A 65 -3.81 21.56 2.96
C ASN A 65 -3.81 20.11 2.45
N GLN A 66 -2.92 19.75 1.53
CA GLN A 66 -2.77 18.38 1.01
C GLN A 66 -1.75 17.56 1.84
N ILE A 67 -0.89 18.22 2.62
CA ILE A 67 0.15 17.60 3.45
C ILE A 67 -0.45 17.27 4.83
N THR A 68 -1.31 16.26 4.87
CA THR A 68 -1.88 15.75 6.13
C THR A 68 -0.84 14.97 6.94
N LEU A 69 -1.09 14.75 8.23
CA LEU A 69 -0.25 13.87 9.06
C LEU A 69 -0.12 12.46 8.46
N LEU A 70 -1.23 11.91 7.95
CA LEU A 70 -1.25 10.62 7.26
C LEU A 70 -0.35 10.63 6.01
N HIS A 71 -0.46 11.67 5.19
CA HIS A 71 0.37 11.85 3.99
C HIS A 71 1.85 11.92 4.35
N LEU A 72 2.21 12.79 5.29
CA LEU A 72 3.60 13.00 5.68
C LEU A 72 4.20 11.73 6.31
N TYR A 73 3.46 11.06 7.18
CA TYR A 73 3.89 9.80 7.78
C TYR A 73 4.13 8.73 6.69
N HIS A 74 3.19 8.57 5.76
CA HIS A 74 3.32 7.59 4.68
C HIS A 74 4.50 7.88 3.76
N HIS A 75 4.60 9.09 3.23
CA HIS A 75 5.62 9.40 2.22
C HIS A 75 7.03 9.56 2.79
N SER A 76 7.18 9.81 4.10
CA SER A 76 8.50 9.82 4.74
C SER A 76 9.02 8.42 5.05
N LEU A 77 8.15 7.54 5.57
CA LEU A 77 8.59 6.24 6.10
C LEU A 77 8.64 5.15 5.03
N THR A 78 7.71 5.14 4.08
CA THR A 78 7.63 4.07 3.06
C THR A 78 8.87 3.97 2.15
N PRO A 79 9.56 5.05 1.72
CA PRO A 79 10.80 4.91 0.96
C PRO A 79 11.95 4.35 1.79
N ILE A 80 12.05 4.73 3.07
CA ILE A 80 13.08 4.25 3.99
C ILE A 80 12.88 2.75 4.28
N GLU A 81 11.65 2.37 4.61
CA GLU A 81 11.27 0.97 4.86
C GLU A 81 11.54 0.09 3.64
N THR A 82 11.10 0.54 2.45
CA THR A 82 11.32 -0.23 1.21
C THR A 82 12.78 -0.32 0.83
N TRP A 83 13.61 0.70 1.11
CA TRP A 83 15.06 0.60 0.94
C TRP A 83 15.67 -0.50 1.82
N VAL A 84 15.32 -0.55 3.11
CA VAL A 84 15.77 -1.60 4.03
C VAL A 84 15.32 -2.97 3.53
N CYS A 85 14.05 -3.11 3.13
CA CYS A 85 13.52 -4.36 2.63
C CYS A 85 14.22 -4.81 1.34
N VAL A 86 14.45 -3.91 0.36
CA VAL A 86 15.17 -4.25 -0.87
C VAL A 86 16.63 -4.60 -0.59
N LYS A 87 17.27 -3.91 0.36
CA LYS A 87 18.68 -4.14 0.67
C LYS A 87 18.93 -5.52 1.30
N PHE A 88 18.02 -5.97 2.15
CA PHE A 88 18.24 -7.18 2.98
C PHE A 88 17.25 -8.31 2.70
N LEU A 89 16.06 -8.03 2.18
CA LEU A 89 14.93 -8.95 2.07
C LEU A 89 14.19 -8.82 0.72
N ALA A 90 14.95 -8.78 -0.38
CA ALA A 90 14.42 -8.62 -1.73
C ALA A 90 13.68 -9.88 -2.22
N GLY A 91 12.54 -10.20 -1.62
CA GLY A 91 11.72 -11.36 -1.95
C GLY A 91 10.95 -11.90 -0.75
N GLY A 92 10.36 -13.08 -0.94
CA GLY A 92 9.71 -13.83 0.13
C GLY A 92 8.46 -13.16 0.72
N HIS A 93 8.16 -13.49 1.98
CA HIS A 93 6.89 -13.19 2.66
C HIS A 93 6.47 -11.72 2.60
N GLY A 94 7.42 -10.80 2.77
CA GLY A 94 7.18 -9.37 2.75
C GLY A 94 6.64 -8.83 1.43
N THR A 95 6.89 -9.51 0.30
CA THR A 95 6.43 -9.04 -1.03
C THR A 95 4.94 -9.22 -1.29
N PHE A 96 4.23 -9.95 -0.41
CA PHE A 96 2.77 -10.07 -0.50
C PHE A 96 2.07 -8.71 -0.32
N SER A 97 2.58 -7.89 0.61
CA SER A 97 2.03 -6.55 0.85
C SER A 97 2.12 -5.69 -0.41
N ASN A 98 3.25 -5.78 -1.14
CA ASN A 98 3.44 -5.08 -2.41
C ASN A 98 2.43 -5.53 -3.47
N LEU A 99 2.20 -6.85 -3.60
CA LEU A 99 1.21 -7.41 -4.53
C LEU A 99 -0.19 -6.87 -4.24
N VAL A 100 -0.66 -6.97 -3.00
CA VAL A 100 -1.99 -6.46 -2.60
C VAL A 100 -2.07 -4.95 -2.76
N ASN A 101 -1.02 -4.21 -2.38
CA ASN A 101 -0.98 -2.77 -2.54
C ASN A 101 -1.12 -2.35 -4.01
N ASN A 102 -0.42 -3.02 -4.93
CA ASN A 102 -0.51 -2.71 -6.35
C ASN A 102 -1.92 -2.97 -6.89
N LEU A 103 -2.61 -4.01 -6.43
CA LEU A 103 -4.00 -4.30 -6.79
C LEU A 103 -4.94 -3.16 -6.37
N VAL A 104 -4.84 -2.70 -5.11
CA VAL A 104 -5.66 -1.59 -4.62
C VAL A 104 -5.28 -0.27 -5.25
N HIS A 105 -3.98 -0.04 -5.48
CA HIS A 105 -3.49 1.17 -6.15
C HIS A 105 -4.04 1.31 -7.57
N ILE A 106 -4.23 0.23 -8.33
CA ILE A 106 -4.90 0.32 -9.64
C ILE A 106 -6.27 0.99 -9.50
N ILE A 107 -7.09 0.51 -8.56
CA ILE A 107 -8.45 1.02 -8.33
C ILE A 107 -8.40 2.47 -7.84
N MET A 108 -7.49 2.77 -6.91
CA MET A 108 -7.30 4.12 -6.36
C MET A 108 -6.87 5.12 -7.44
N TYR A 109 -5.88 4.80 -8.26
CA TYR A 109 -5.41 5.69 -9.32
C TYR A 109 -6.44 5.84 -10.44
N THR A 110 -7.22 4.79 -10.74
CA THR A 110 -8.38 4.92 -11.64
C THR A 110 -9.40 5.91 -11.07
N TYR A 111 -9.70 5.84 -9.76
CA TYR A 111 -10.56 6.82 -9.10
C TYR A 111 -10.01 8.25 -9.24
N TYR A 112 -8.71 8.46 -8.97
CA TYR A 112 -8.10 9.78 -9.09
C TYR A 112 -8.11 10.31 -10.52
N MET A 113 -7.81 9.47 -11.51
CA MET A 113 -7.91 9.83 -12.92
C MET A 113 -9.31 10.31 -13.28
N LEU A 114 -10.36 9.54 -12.93
CA LEU A 114 -11.74 9.91 -13.21
C LEU A 114 -12.15 11.20 -12.46
N SER A 115 -11.66 11.39 -11.24
CA SER A 115 -11.94 12.61 -10.47
C SER A 115 -11.32 13.87 -11.09
N ALA A 116 -10.19 13.72 -11.78
CA ALA A 116 -9.47 14.81 -12.45
C ALA A 116 -10.10 15.21 -13.79
N MET A 117 -10.95 14.38 -14.40
CA MET A 117 -11.65 14.69 -15.67
C MET A 117 -12.78 15.72 -15.51
N GLY A 118 -13.01 16.21 -14.29
CA GLY A 118 -13.89 17.34 -14.01
C GLY A 118 -15.30 16.98 -13.51
N PRO A 119 -16.16 17.99 -13.26
CA PRO A 119 -17.44 17.80 -12.58
C PRO A 119 -18.40 16.84 -13.31
N GLN A 120 -18.28 16.74 -14.64
CA GLN A 120 -19.08 15.84 -15.47
C GLN A 120 -18.85 14.37 -15.12
N TYR A 121 -17.65 13.99 -14.69
CA TYR A 121 -17.30 12.62 -14.29
C TYR A 121 -17.41 12.41 -12.78
N GLN A 122 -17.10 13.44 -11.99
CA GLN A 122 -17.15 13.36 -10.51
C GLN A 122 -18.52 12.94 -9.97
N LYS A 123 -19.62 13.30 -10.65
CA LYS A 123 -20.98 12.89 -10.26
C LYS A 123 -21.19 11.37 -10.23
N TYR A 124 -20.40 10.60 -10.99
CA TYR A 124 -20.47 9.14 -11.01
C TYR A 124 -19.59 8.47 -9.94
N LEU A 125 -18.79 9.24 -9.19
CA LEU A 125 -17.83 8.73 -8.20
C LEU A 125 -18.46 8.54 -6.80
N TRP A 126 -19.68 8.02 -6.74
CA TRP A 126 -20.41 7.75 -5.50
C TRP A 126 -19.72 6.70 -4.61
N TRP A 127 -18.86 5.86 -5.19
CA TRP A 127 -18.17 4.74 -4.55
C TRP A 127 -16.87 5.12 -3.81
N LYS A 128 -16.61 6.42 -3.61
CA LYS A 128 -15.43 6.91 -2.87
C LYS A 128 -15.27 6.24 -1.51
N GLN A 129 -16.36 6.04 -0.77
CA GLN A 129 -16.30 5.39 0.55
C GLN A 129 -15.92 3.91 0.45
N HIS A 130 -16.40 3.19 -0.58
CA HIS A 130 -16.03 1.80 -0.82
C HIS A 130 -14.55 1.64 -1.15
N LEU A 131 -13.94 2.63 -1.83
CA LEU A 131 -12.49 2.66 -2.06
C LEU A 131 -11.72 2.73 -0.73
N THR A 132 -12.12 3.59 0.20
CA THR A 132 -11.44 3.68 1.51
C THR A 132 -11.67 2.41 2.34
N THR A 133 -12.85 1.81 2.28
CA THR A 133 -13.10 0.50 2.91
C THR A 133 -12.21 -0.60 2.32
N LEU A 134 -11.98 -0.60 1.00
CA LEU A 134 -11.07 -1.53 0.34
C LEU A 134 -9.62 -1.35 0.84
N GLN A 135 -9.16 -0.12 1.02
CA GLN A 135 -7.82 0.16 1.58
C GLN A 135 -7.69 -0.36 3.03
N LEU A 136 -8.71 -0.18 3.88
CA LEU A 136 -8.73 -0.74 5.23
C LEU A 136 -8.72 -2.28 5.22
N ALA A 137 -9.45 -2.89 4.28
CA ALA A 137 -9.43 -4.33 4.09
C ALA A 137 -8.05 -4.84 3.65
N GLN A 138 -7.36 -4.14 2.74
CA GLN A 138 -5.97 -4.44 2.37
C GLN A 138 -5.07 -4.48 3.61
N PHE A 139 -5.09 -3.44 4.46
CA PHE A 139 -4.22 -3.40 5.64
C PHE A 139 -4.50 -4.56 6.58
N THR A 140 -5.77 -4.93 6.73
CA THR A 140 -6.18 -6.07 7.56
C THR A 140 -5.65 -7.39 7.00
N ILE A 141 -5.79 -7.62 5.69
CA ILE A 141 -5.29 -8.83 5.02
C ILE A 141 -3.77 -8.93 5.13
N VAL A 142 -3.06 -7.83 4.86
CA VAL A 142 -1.61 -7.76 4.94
C VAL A 142 -1.12 -7.97 6.38
N PHE A 143 -1.83 -7.43 7.37
CA PHE A 143 -1.51 -7.63 8.77
C PHE A 143 -1.57 -9.11 9.17
N PHE A 144 -2.69 -9.79 8.87
CA PHE A 144 -2.83 -11.20 9.22
C PHE A 144 -1.83 -12.08 8.48
N HIS A 145 -1.58 -11.82 7.19
CA HIS A 145 -0.55 -12.53 6.43
C HIS A 145 0.84 -12.33 7.06
N SER A 146 1.25 -11.09 7.34
CA SER A 146 2.55 -10.80 7.95
C SER A 146 2.69 -11.38 9.37
N ALA A 147 1.60 -11.45 10.14
CA ALA A 147 1.59 -12.02 11.49
C ALA A 147 1.96 -13.50 11.51
N GLN A 148 1.69 -14.24 10.43
CA GLN A 148 2.02 -15.67 10.33
C GLN A 148 3.51 -15.95 10.54
N VAL A 149 4.41 -15.05 10.12
CA VAL A 149 5.87 -15.19 10.31
C VAL A 149 6.28 -15.24 11.78
N LEU A 150 5.49 -14.65 12.67
CA LEU A 150 5.78 -14.71 14.11
C LEU A 150 5.52 -16.11 14.69
N PHE A 151 4.58 -16.85 14.09
CA PHE A 151 4.14 -18.17 14.56
C PHE A 151 4.83 -19.33 13.84
N PHE A 152 5.14 -19.18 12.56
CA PHE A 152 5.80 -20.22 11.76
C PHE A 152 7.28 -19.88 11.56
N ASP A 153 8.15 -20.88 11.76
CA ASP A 153 9.57 -20.73 11.46
C ASP A 153 9.86 -21.19 10.03
N CYS A 154 10.21 -20.23 9.16
CA CYS A 154 10.67 -20.51 7.80
C CYS A 154 11.96 -19.76 7.46
N GLY A 155 12.72 -19.30 8.46
CA GLY A 155 13.96 -18.54 8.25
C GLY A 155 13.76 -17.10 7.77
N TYR A 156 12.53 -16.59 7.71
CA TYR A 156 12.26 -15.17 7.50
C TYR A 156 12.54 -14.39 8.81
N PRO A 157 13.25 -13.25 8.78
CA PRO A 157 13.67 -12.56 10.00
C PRO A 157 12.48 -11.98 10.76
N LYS A 158 12.16 -12.60 11.89
CA LYS A 158 11.03 -12.23 12.75
C LYS A 158 11.10 -10.80 13.28
N LEU A 159 12.30 -10.30 13.57
CA LEU A 159 12.49 -8.92 14.06
C LEU A 159 12.02 -7.90 13.01
N ILE A 160 12.40 -8.08 11.75
CA ILE A 160 11.98 -7.18 10.67
C ILE A 160 10.47 -7.33 10.43
N ALA A 161 9.95 -8.56 10.41
CA ALA A 161 8.50 -8.80 10.31
C ALA A 161 7.71 -8.11 11.44
N ALA A 162 8.22 -8.12 12.68
CA ALA A 162 7.60 -7.42 13.81
C ALA A 162 7.57 -5.91 13.61
N PHE A 163 8.64 -5.29 13.10
CA PHE A 163 8.64 -3.86 12.77
C PHE A 163 7.62 -3.53 11.67
N LEU A 164 7.53 -4.35 10.61
CA LEU A 164 6.54 -4.18 9.54
C LEU A 164 5.09 -4.30 10.06
N LEU A 165 4.86 -5.17 11.06
CA LEU A 165 3.56 -5.32 11.71
C LEU A 165 3.19 -4.11 12.55
N VAL A 166 4.12 -3.60 13.37
CA VAL A 166 3.92 -2.35 14.12
C VAL A 166 3.59 -1.21 13.16
N HIS A 167 4.32 -1.12 12.06
CA HIS A 167 4.06 -0.11 11.03
C HIS A 167 2.66 -0.25 10.42
N SER A 168 2.24 -1.47 10.11
CA SER A 168 0.91 -1.77 9.59
C SER A 168 -0.21 -1.35 10.56
N ILE A 169 -0.02 -1.54 11.87
CA ILE A 169 -0.97 -1.09 12.90
C ILE A 169 -1.12 0.44 12.90
N ILE A 170 0.00 1.16 12.85
CA ILE A 170 -0.01 2.64 12.82
C ILE A 170 -0.74 3.12 11.57
N PHE A 171 -0.46 2.52 10.41
CA PHE A 171 -1.14 2.85 9.17
C PHE A 171 -2.64 2.62 9.23
N PHE A 172 -3.06 1.47 9.76
CA PHE A 172 -4.47 1.17 9.96
C PHE A 172 -5.14 2.21 10.85
N ALA A 173 -4.52 2.58 11.97
CA ALA A 173 -5.06 3.59 12.88
C ALA A 173 -5.21 4.96 12.20
N LEU A 174 -4.20 5.41 11.45
CA LEU A 174 -4.26 6.68 10.73
C LEU A 174 -5.34 6.69 9.61
N PHE A 175 -5.46 5.60 8.86
CA PHE A 175 -6.52 5.46 7.85
C PHE A 175 -7.91 5.36 8.46
N PHE A 176 -8.04 4.69 9.61
CA PHE A 176 -9.29 4.59 10.33
C PHE A 176 -9.74 5.94 10.89
N ASP A 177 -8.81 6.71 11.46
CA ASP A 177 -9.06 8.10 11.88
C ASP A 177 -9.49 8.97 10.69
N PHE A 178 -8.81 8.87 9.54
CA PHE A 178 -9.22 9.54 8.31
C PHE A 178 -10.64 9.15 7.89
N TYR A 179 -10.96 7.85 7.89
CA TYR A 179 -12.27 7.33 7.53
C TYR A 179 -13.37 7.91 8.42
N GLN A 180 -13.17 7.90 9.75
CA GLN A 180 -14.13 8.47 10.69
C GLN A 180 -14.34 9.96 10.44
N LYS A 181 -13.25 10.73 10.32
CA LYS A 181 -13.32 12.19 10.10
C LYS A 181 -13.98 12.56 8.78
N ALA A 182 -13.72 11.81 7.72
CA ALA A 182 -14.26 12.09 6.39
C ALA A 182 -15.74 11.69 6.26
N TYR A 183 -16.11 10.49 6.69
CA TYR A 183 -17.43 9.91 6.36
C TYR A 183 -18.46 10.00 7.48
N ASN A 184 -18.05 9.93 8.76
CA ASN A 184 -19.03 10.04 9.86
C ASN A 184 -19.58 11.47 9.95
N LYS A 185 -18.72 12.49 9.79
CA LYS A 185 -19.15 13.90 9.71
C LYS A 185 -20.09 14.16 8.53
N GLU A 186 -19.82 13.55 7.37
CA GLU A 186 -20.70 13.68 6.20
C GLU A 186 -22.07 13.02 6.43
N LYS A 187 -22.08 11.85 7.08
CA LYS A 187 -23.30 11.14 7.47
C LYS A 187 -24.14 11.94 8.47
N GLU A 188 -23.51 12.54 9.48
CA GLU A 188 -24.16 13.42 10.45
C GLU A 188 -24.76 14.66 9.78
N LYS A 189 -24.01 15.32 8.88
CA LYS A 189 -24.51 16.47 8.11
C LYS A 189 -25.72 16.11 7.26
N LYS A 190 -25.68 14.97 6.54
CA LYS A 190 -26.82 14.48 5.74
C LYS A 190 -28.03 14.12 6.61
N LYS A 191 -27.80 13.62 7.83
CA LYS A 191 -28.88 13.32 8.79
C LYS A 191 -29.55 14.60 9.28
N LEU A 192 -28.76 15.63 9.61
CA LEU A 192 -29.27 16.93 10.08
C LEU A 192 -30.07 17.66 8.98
N GLN A 193 -29.60 17.61 7.73
CA GLN A 193 -30.32 18.16 6.58
C GLN A 193 -31.65 17.46 6.26
N LYS A 194 -31.86 16.22 6.73
CA LYS A 194 -33.15 15.51 6.58
C LYS A 194 -34.12 15.80 7.72
N LEU A 195 -33.66 16.42 8.81
CA LEU A 195 -34.45 16.79 9.98
C LEU A 195 -34.94 18.25 9.93
N GLN A 196 -34.42 19.04 8.98
CA GLN A 196 -34.82 20.40 8.64
C GLN A 196 -35.73 20.38 7.41
#